data_AF-A0A936G6N8-F1
#
_entry.id   AF-A0A936G6N8-F1
#
_cell.length_a   1.000
_cell.length_b   1.000
_cell.length_c   1.000
_cell.angle_alpha   90.00
_cell.angle_beta   90.00
_cell.angle_gamma   90.00
#
_symmetry.space_group_name_H-M   'P 1'
#
loop_
_entity.id
_entity.type
_entity.pdbx_description
1 polymer ?
#
loop_
_entity_poly.entity_id
_entity_poly.type
_entity_poly.pdbx_seq_one_letter_code
_entity_poly.pdbx_strand_id
1 'polypeptide(L)'
;MPDIQQAIDLIKQGRKREAQSILETHIRANPHDIKSWFWYVETLDAIDKRIQFLEVCLKQNPGNPQVIQALEMLRDKQSPFESAPVYSSKVEPYTSPNRKFDHKEGYEASIYGDESSTSQSLYDKHGWEGAEHKPEISLPNIDIPENEQVIEYLRGFNPFYEAITPYAYGNVNNDRTHSDFTDAVLATASDLPENCKYVVYGCAALVHPVSGVIFAFAFSMDTRHRMPAKTKDEIDTHFERVFLGGRKRKKVEARDQDAAKNSHPLGRNWSTYGLHFTPSLMRKCYDYYGKQQDDNGVIHLNVEEDLKKIELPTFFDKLIDWVSTLLFILVFSALAFFIFYAIDKFRISDVIDFFRNLR
;
A
#
# COMPACT_ATOMS: atom_id res chain seq x y z
N MET A 1 -22.67 -32.41 4.14
CA MET A 1 -21.57 -31.42 4.12
C MET A 1 -20.59 -31.84 3.03
N PRO A 2 -20.05 -30.93 2.21
CA PRO A 2 -19.02 -31.26 1.22
C PRO A 2 -17.83 -31.97 1.90
N ASP A 3 -17.22 -32.94 1.23
CA ASP A 3 -16.17 -33.78 1.82
C ASP A 3 -14.82 -33.05 1.84
N ILE A 4 -14.00 -33.25 2.87
CA ILE A 4 -12.63 -32.72 2.94
C ILE A 4 -11.79 -33.23 1.76
N GLN A 5 -12.07 -34.43 1.27
CA GLN A 5 -11.39 -35.00 0.11
C GLN A 5 -11.62 -34.16 -1.16
N GLN A 6 -12.81 -33.59 -1.32
CA GLN A 6 -13.13 -32.68 -2.44
C GLN A 6 -12.26 -31.42 -2.40
N ALA A 7 -12.06 -30.83 -1.22
CA ALA A 7 -11.19 -29.66 -1.06
C ALA A 7 -9.74 -29.99 -1.42
N ILE A 8 -9.24 -31.15 -1.00
CA ILE A 8 -7.88 -31.61 -1.32
C ILE A 8 -7.70 -31.76 -2.84
N ASP A 9 -8.68 -32.34 -3.52
CA ASP A 9 -8.60 -32.52 -4.97
C ASP A 9 -8.64 -31.17 -5.72
N LEU A 10 -9.42 -30.20 -5.23
CA LEU A 10 -9.41 -28.83 -5.75
C LEU A 10 -8.05 -28.14 -5.56
N ILE A 11 -7.40 -28.31 -4.40
CA ILE A 11 -6.05 -27.77 -4.16
C ILE A 11 -5.05 -28.36 -5.15
N LYS A 12 -5.09 -29.68 -5.37
CA LYS A 12 -4.23 -30.37 -6.35
C LYS A 12 -4.46 -29.88 -7.79
N GLN A 13 -5.66 -29.43 -8.11
CA GLN A 13 -6.01 -28.82 -9.41
C GLN A 13 -5.64 -27.32 -9.49
N GLY A 14 -5.06 -26.73 -8.44
CA GLY A 14 -4.75 -25.30 -8.38
C GLY A 14 -5.96 -24.40 -8.07
N ARG A 15 -7.14 -24.97 -7.82
CA ARG A 15 -8.39 -24.25 -7.53
C ARG A 15 -8.50 -23.89 -6.04
N LYS A 16 -7.50 -23.16 -5.54
CA LYS A 16 -7.34 -22.83 -4.11
C LYS A 16 -8.54 -22.08 -3.51
N ARG A 17 -9.12 -21.10 -4.21
CA ARG A 17 -10.26 -20.30 -3.73
C ARG A 17 -11.52 -21.12 -3.48
N GLU A 18 -11.78 -22.12 -4.33
CA GLU A 18 -12.93 -23.00 -4.15
C GLU A 18 -12.74 -23.97 -2.99
N ALA A 19 -11.51 -24.48 -2.83
CA ALA A 19 -11.15 -25.32 -1.69
C ALA A 19 -11.29 -24.57 -0.35
N GLN A 20 -10.93 -23.28 -0.30
CA GLN A 20 -11.07 -22.45 0.90
C GLN A 20 -12.49 -22.46 1.45
N SER A 21 -13.50 -22.25 0.61
CA SER A 21 -14.92 -22.24 1.03
C SER A 21 -15.34 -23.56 1.69
N ILE A 22 -14.89 -24.69 1.14
CA ILE A 22 -15.16 -26.02 1.70
C ILE A 22 -14.44 -26.18 3.04
N LEU A 23 -13.16 -25.84 3.11
CA LEU A 23 -12.33 -25.98 4.30
C LEU A 23 -12.78 -25.09 5.45
N GLU A 24 -13.22 -23.85 5.18
CA GLU A 24 -13.82 -22.99 6.21
C GLU A 24 -15.06 -23.62 6.83
N THR A 25 -15.90 -24.26 6.01
CA THR A 25 -17.10 -24.95 6.50
C THR A 25 -16.71 -26.09 7.44
N HIS A 26 -15.67 -26.85 7.12
CA HIS A 26 -15.13 -27.91 7.99
C HIS A 26 -14.54 -27.36 9.28
N ILE A 27 -13.71 -26.32 9.20
CA ILE A 27 -13.09 -25.69 10.37
C ILE A 27 -14.15 -25.13 11.33
N ARG A 28 -15.21 -24.51 10.80
CA ARG A 28 -16.32 -24.01 11.64
C ARG A 28 -17.11 -25.15 12.29
N ALA A 29 -17.33 -26.25 11.57
CA ALA A 29 -18.05 -27.41 12.09
C ALA A 29 -17.23 -28.20 13.12
N ASN A 30 -15.91 -28.28 12.94
CA ASN A 30 -14.99 -28.97 13.83
C ASN A 30 -13.67 -28.18 13.98
N PRO A 31 -13.62 -27.20 14.91
CA PRO A 31 -12.42 -26.39 15.16
C PRO A 31 -11.20 -27.20 15.62
N HIS A 32 -11.40 -28.44 16.07
CA HIS A 32 -10.32 -29.32 16.51
C HIS A 32 -9.73 -30.22 15.42
N ASP A 33 -10.26 -30.16 14.18
CA ASP A 33 -9.70 -30.90 13.06
C ASP A 33 -8.46 -30.21 12.46
N ILE A 34 -7.30 -30.53 13.02
CA ILE A 34 -6.00 -30.03 12.59
C ILE A 34 -5.77 -30.23 11.09
N LYS A 35 -6.25 -31.32 10.51
CA LYS A 35 -6.05 -31.61 9.08
C LYS A 35 -6.69 -30.53 8.20
N SER A 36 -7.90 -30.10 8.53
CA SER A 36 -8.61 -29.03 7.82
C SER A 36 -7.87 -27.69 7.90
N TRP A 37 -7.33 -27.35 9.08
CA TRP A 37 -6.53 -26.15 9.27
C TRP A 37 -5.29 -26.12 8.37
N PHE A 38 -4.53 -27.22 8.32
CA PHE A 38 -3.32 -27.29 7.51
C PHE A 38 -3.62 -27.18 6.00
N TRP A 39 -4.66 -27.86 5.52
CA TRP A 39 -5.07 -27.70 4.12
C TRP A 39 -5.51 -26.28 3.80
N TYR A 40 -6.20 -25.61 4.73
CA TYR A 40 -6.59 -24.22 4.55
C TYR A 40 -5.35 -23.31 4.47
N VAL A 41 -4.38 -23.48 5.36
CA VAL A 41 -3.11 -22.73 5.34
C VAL A 41 -2.36 -22.88 4.01
N GLU A 42 -2.37 -24.07 3.40
CA GLU A 42 -1.72 -24.27 2.10
C GLU A 42 -2.38 -23.50 0.94
N THR A 43 -3.65 -23.12 1.09
CA THR A 43 -4.34 -22.30 0.08
C THR A 43 -3.94 -20.81 0.15
N LEU A 44 -3.28 -20.36 1.23
CA LEU A 44 -2.91 -18.96 1.42
C LEU A 44 -1.58 -18.66 0.73
N ASP A 45 -1.48 -17.54 0.03
CA ASP A 45 -0.28 -17.20 -0.75
C ASP A 45 0.79 -16.45 0.06
N ALA A 46 0.40 -15.66 1.07
CA ALA A 46 1.32 -14.88 1.91
C ALA A 46 1.69 -15.64 3.20
N ILE A 47 2.98 -15.63 3.56
CA ILE A 47 3.49 -16.32 4.76
C ILE A 47 2.90 -15.76 6.05
N ASP A 48 2.72 -14.43 6.11
CA ASP A 48 2.11 -13.76 7.27
C ASP A 48 0.69 -14.24 7.54
N LYS A 49 -0.11 -14.41 6.47
CA LYS A 49 -1.47 -14.93 6.57
C LYS A 49 -1.49 -16.38 7.05
N ARG A 50 -0.51 -17.19 6.61
CA ARG A 50 -0.33 -18.58 7.08
C ARG A 50 -0.02 -18.62 8.57
N ILE A 51 0.90 -17.77 9.04
CA ILE A 51 1.27 -17.65 10.46
C ILE A 51 0.04 -17.23 11.28
N GLN A 52 -0.65 -16.15 10.90
CA GLN A 52 -1.85 -15.67 11.59
C GLN A 52 -2.92 -16.77 11.71
N PHE A 53 -3.17 -17.53 10.64
CA PHE A 53 -4.16 -18.63 10.68
C PHE A 53 -3.72 -19.78 11.58
N LEU A 54 -2.44 -20.13 11.60
CA LEU A 54 -1.91 -21.16 12.51
C LEU A 54 -1.93 -20.70 13.98
N GLU A 55 -1.76 -19.40 14.27
CA GLU A 55 -1.93 -18.86 15.61
C GLU A 55 -3.39 -18.97 16.10
N VAL A 56 -4.36 -18.73 15.21
CA VAL A 56 -5.77 -18.98 15.52
C VAL A 56 -6.03 -20.47 15.74
N CYS A 57 -5.47 -21.33 14.90
CA CYS A 57 -5.55 -22.79 15.08
C CYS A 57 -4.99 -23.22 16.45
N LEU A 58 -3.85 -22.67 16.86
CA LEU A 58 -3.21 -22.97 18.15
C LEU A 58 -4.06 -22.51 19.34
N LYS A 59 -4.75 -21.36 19.22
CA LYS A 59 -5.69 -20.89 20.26
C LYS A 59 -6.86 -21.86 20.46
N GLN A 60 -7.36 -22.45 19.37
CA GLN A 60 -8.42 -23.46 19.42
C GLN A 60 -7.91 -24.85 19.82
N ASN A 61 -6.62 -25.12 19.58
CA ASN A 61 -5.97 -26.41 19.81
C ASN A 61 -4.70 -26.27 20.65
N PRO A 62 -4.83 -25.84 21.92
CA PRO A 62 -3.69 -25.54 22.76
C PRO A 62 -2.82 -26.77 22.98
N GLY A 63 -1.50 -26.60 22.84
CA GLY A 63 -0.52 -27.67 23.03
C GLY A 63 -0.40 -28.66 21.87
N ASN A 64 -1.03 -28.41 20.71
CA ASN A 64 -0.86 -29.27 19.55
C ASN A 64 0.57 -29.15 18.98
N PRO A 65 1.39 -30.23 18.99
CA PRO A 65 2.79 -30.14 18.60
C PRO A 65 2.98 -29.86 17.10
N GLN A 66 2.05 -30.31 16.25
CA GLN A 66 2.14 -30.09 14.80
C GLN A 66 1.97 -28.61 14.46
N VAL A 67 1.01 -27.93 15.12
CA VAL A 67 0.76 -26.50 14.91
C VAL A 67 1.94 -25.66 15.40
N ILE A 68 2.49 -25.99 16.57
CA ILE A 68 3.66 -25.29 17.14
C ILE A 68 4.86 -25.41 16.20
N GLN A 69 5.18 -26.64 15.75
CA GLN A 69 6.28 -26.88 14.84
C GLN A 69 6.09 -26.14 13.50
N ALA A 70 4.87 -26.13 12.95
CA ALA A 70 4.59 -25.42 11.71
C ALA A 70 4.77 -23.89 11.85
N LEU A 71 4.37 -23.32 13.00
CA LEU A 71 4.58 -21.90 13.30
C LEU A 71 6.08 -21.56 13.39
N GLU A 72 6.86 -22.36 14.10
CA GLU A 72 8.33 -22.19 14.18
C GLU A 72 8.96 -22.22 12.79
N MET A 73 8.65 -23.24 11.99
CA MET A 73 9.17 -23.37 10.63
C MET A 73 8.81 -22.21 9.71
N LEU A 74 7.61 -21.62 9.84
CA LEU A 74 7.22 -20.46 9.04
C LEU A 74 7.86 -19.16 9.52
N ARG A 75 8.06 -18.99 10.84
CA ARG A 75 8.76 -17.83 11.41
C ARG A 75 10.24 -17.84 11.05
N ASP A 76 10.89 -19.01 11.08
CA ASP A 76 12.28 -19.16 10.63
C ASP A 76 12.43 -18.78 9.14
N LYS A 77 11.44 -19.14 8.31
CA LYS A 77 11.40 -18.75 6.89
C LYS A 77 11.09 -17.28 6.66
N GLN A 78 10.54 -16.57 7.64
CA GLN A 78 10.33 -15.13 7.59
C GLN A 78 11.60 -14.35 7.98
N SER A 79 12.46 -14.94 8.82
CA SER A 79 13.74 -14.39 9.29
C SER A 79 14.98 -14.42 8.35
N PRO A 80 15.00 -14.89 7.08
CA PRO A 80 16.25 -15.01 6.31
C PRO A 80 17.02 -13.72 6.02
N PHE A 81 16.45 -12.54 6.27
CA PHE A 81 17.08 -11.25 5.95
C PHE A 81 17.75 -10.55 7.13
N GLU A 82 17.66 -11.08 8.36
CA GLU A 82 18.13 -10.36 9.56
C GLU A 82 19.48 -10.85 10.13
N SER A 83 20.06 -11.92 9.59
CA SER A 83 21.37 -12.43 10.03
C SER A 83 22.51 -12.09 9.06
N ALA A 84 22.49 -10.90 8.45
CA ALA A 84 23.72 -10.35 7.88
C ALA A 84 24.67 -10.01 9.04
N PRO A 85 25.96 -10.41 8.99
CA PRO A 85 26.90 -10.13 10.07
C PRO A 85 26.98 -8.62 10.28
N VAL A 86 26.65 -8.19 11.50
CA VAL A 86 26.78 -6.82 11.96
C VAL A 86 28.24 -6.40 11.76
N TYR A 87 28.52 -5.70 10.66
CA TYR A 87 29.74 -4.92 10.54
C TYR A 87 29.62 -3.79 11.56
N SER A 88 30.26 -3.99 12.71
CA SER A 88 30.48 -2.98 13.75
C SER A 88 31.29 -1.83 13.16
N SER A 89 30.61 -0.94 12.44
CA SER A 89 31.16 0.36 12.06
C SER A 89 31.20 1.23 13.31
N LYS A 90 32.41 1.62 13.67
CA LYS A 90 32.70 2.52 14.78
C LYS A 90 32.16 3.90 14.41
N VAL A 91 30.96 4.22 14.87
CA VAL A 91 30.32 5.52 14.63
C VAL A 91 31.06 6.59 15.45
N GLU A 92 31.73 7.52 14.78
CA GLU A 92 32.17 8.77 15.40
C GLU A 92 30.97 9.70 15.61
N PRO A 93 30.86 10.39 16.76
CA PRO A 93 29.76 11.31 17.02
C PRO A 93 29.78 12.48 16.02
N TYR A 94 28.71 12.62 15.24
CA TYR A 94 28.52 13.74 14.33
C TYR A 94 28.16 15.01 15.11
N THR A 95 29.08 15.96 15.20
CA THR A 95 28.75 17.36 15.55
C THR A 95 28.35 18.11 14.29
N SER A 96 27.07 18.44 14.19
CA SER A 96 26.51 19.22 13.08
C SER A 96 27.26 20.55 12.90
N PRO A 97 27.71 20.91 11.68
CA PRO A 97 28.36 22.18 11.44
C PRO A 97 27.35 23.32 11.54
N ASN A 98 27.65 24.23 12.46
CA ASN A 98 26.85 25.38 12.86
C ASN A 98 26.64 26.34 11.65
N ARG A 99 25.58 26.11 10.87
CA ARG A 99 25.21 26.96 9.73
C ARG A 99 24.33 28.10 10.24
N LYS A 100 24.94 29.27 10.46
CA LYS A 100 24.22 30.51 10.76
C LYS A 100 23.33 30.88 9.57
N PHE A 101 22.02 30.75 9.75
CA PHE A 101 21.04 31.37 8.87
C PHE A 101 20.55 32.67 9.53
N ASP A 102 20.79 33.80 8.85
CA ASP A 102 20.16 35.07 9.16
C ASP A 102 18.67 34.97 8.81
N HIS A 103 17.84 34.65 9.81
CA HIS A 103 16.40 34.77 9.71
C HIS A 103 15.98 36.22 10.00
N LYS A 104 15.43 36.88 8.99
CA LYS A 104 14.76 38.17 9.12
C LYS A 104 13.33 37.93 9.61
N GLU A 105 13.00 38.57 10.72
CA GLU A 105 11.74 38.51 11.45
C GLU A 105 10.52 38.97 10.63
N GLY A 106 9.35 38.43 11.02
CA GLY A 106 8.09 39.15 10.88
C GLY A 106 6.89 38.25 10.64
N TYR A 107 6.35 37.60 11.68
CA TYR A 107 4.91 37.32 11.75
C TYR A 107 4.47 37.16 13.21
N GLU A 108 3.79 38.19 13.73
CA GLU A 108 3.01 38.16 14.97
C GLU A 108 1.55 37.80 14.63
N ALA A 109 1.01 36.79 15.32
CA ALA A 109 -0.41 36.59 15.67
C ALA A 109 -0.56 35.15 16.22
N SER A 110 -1.33 34.82 17.24
CA SER A 110 -2.09 35.55 18.25
C SER A 110 -2.45 34.49 19.29
N ILE A 111 -2.29 34.83 20.58
CA ILE A 111 -2.56 33.96 21.72
C ILE A 111 -4.07 33.90 21.97
N TYR A 112 -4.62 32.69 22.03
CA TYR A 112 -5.83 32.39 22.80
C TYR A 112 -5.50 31.21 23.74
N GLY A 113 -5.66 31.44 25.04
CA GLY A 113 -5.86 30.37 26.04
C GLY A 113 -7.24 29.72 25.85
N ASP A 114 -7.69 28.78 26.66
CA ASP A 114 -7.25 28.16 27.89
C ASP A 114 -8.07 26.86 28.02
N GLU A 115 -7.79 26.06 29.06
CA GLU A 115 -8.65 25.05 29.68
C GLU A 115 -8.55 23.58 29.21
N SER A 116 -7.67 22.86 29.91
CA SER A 116 -8.07 21.84 30.91
C SER A 116 -9.20 20.87 30.52
N SER A 117 -8.83 19.63 30.20
CA SER A 117 -9.69 18.46 30.38
C SER A 117 -8.85 17.21 30.64
N THR A 118 -8.75 16.85 31.93
CA THR A 118 -8.16 15.63 32.45
C THR A 118 -9.06 14.44 32.14
N SER A 119 -8.72 13.63 31.13
CA SER A 119 -9.33 12.30 30.94
C SER A 119 -8.39 11.22 31.49
N GLN A 120 -8.54 10.96 32.79
CA GLN A 120 -7.85 9.89 33.49
C GLN A 120 -8.53 8.56 33.14
N SER A 121 -7.97 7.85 32.16
CA SER A 121 -8.45 6.55 31.69
C SER A 121 -8.06 5.44 32.68
N LEU A 122 -9.09 4.79 33.19
CA LEU A 122 -9.10 3.71 34.16
C LEU A 122 -8.76 2.36 33.50
N TYR A 123 -7.46 2.04 33.38
CA TYR A 123 -7.00 0.69 33.04
C TYR A 123 -5.75 0.32 33.84
N ASP A 124 -5.95 -0.07 35.10
CA ASP A 124 -4.95 -0.77 35.90
C ASP A 124 -5.62 -1.89 36.71
N LYS A 125 -5.70 -3.10 36.13
CA LYS A 125 -5.91 -4.30 36.95
C LYS A 125 -5.59 -5.65 36.29
N HIS A 126 -4.44 -5.82 35.65
CA HIS A 126 -3.88 -7.16 35.46
C HIS A 126 -2.37 -7.14 35.62
N GLY A 127 -1.91 -7.60 36.80
CA GLY A 127 -0.50 -7.74 37.14
C GLY A 127 0.17 -8.83 36.33
N TRP A 128 0.78 -8.43 35.22
CA TRP A 128 1.79 -9.18 34.49
C TRP A 128 3.10 -8.39 34.56
N GLU A 129 3.90 -8.64 35.59
CA GLU A 129 5.29 -8.17 35.67
C GLU A 129 6.17 -9.10 34.82
N GLY A 130 6.06 -8.96 33.50
CA GLY A 130 7.09 -9.41 32.56
C GLY A 130 7.89 -8.19 32.16
N ALA A 131 9.22 -8.22 32.31
CA ALA A 131 10.10 -7.14 31.90
C ALA A 131 10.07 -6.99 30.36
N GLU A 132 9.06 -6.31 29.84
CA GLU A 132 9.01 -5.85 28.45
C GLU A 132 10.03 -4.72 28.30
N HIS A 133 11.20 -5.06 27.79
CA HIS A 133 12.11 -4.08 27.23
C HIS A 133 11.47 -3.56 25.94
N LYS A 134 10.53 -2.62 26.07
CA LYS A 134 9.96 -1.90 24.94
C LYS A 134 11.11 -1.09 24.34
N PRO A 135 11.61 -1.43 23.15
CA PRO A 135 12.69 -0.66 22.55
C PRO A 135 12.22 0.79 22.47
N GLU A 136 13.01 1.70 23.03
CA GLU A 136 12.74 3.13 22.93
C GLU A 136 12.93 3.52 21.47
N ILE A 137 11.84 3.55 20.71
CA ILE A 137 11.86 3.91 19.30
C ILE A 137 12.12 5.41 19.24
N SER A 138 13.38 5.80 19.11
CA SER A 138 13.76 7.19 18.85
C SER A 138 13.13 7.61 17.53
N LEU A 139 12.26 8.62 17.57
CA LEU A 139 11.69 9.19 16.34
C LEU A 139 12.83 9.69 15.44
N PRO A 140 12.78 9.42 14.13
CA PRO A 140 13.79 9.90 13.20
C PRO A 140 13.80 11.43 13.18
N ASN A 141 14.97 12.02 12.94
CA ASN A 141 15.10 13.46 12.77
C ASN A 141 14.53 13.90 11.41
N ILE A 142 13.21 14.00 11.32
CA ILE A 142 12.49 14.30 10.08
C ILE A 142 12.38 15.80 9.78
N ASP A 143 12.67 16.66 10.76
CA ASP A 143 12.64 18.12 10.65
C ASP A 143 13.90 18.63 9.93
N ILE A 144 14.06 18.17 8.70
CA ILE A 144 15.14 18.54 7.78
C ILE A 144 14.58 19.33 6.60
N PRO A 145 15.35 20.26 6.01
CA PRO A 145 14.89 21.10 4.89
C PRO A 145 14.33 20.29 3.70
N GLU A 146 14.87 19.10 3.45
CA GLU A 146 14.44 18.23 2.37
C GLU A 146 12.98 17.80 2.52
N ASN A 147 12.47 17.72 3.75
CA ASN A 147 11.12 17.26 4.07
C ASN A 147 10.09 18.38 4.18
N GLU A 148 10.51 19.66 4.21
CA GLU A 148 9.62 20.79 4.47
C GLU A 148 8.40 20.80 3.53
N GLN A 149 8.63 20.67 2.22
CA GLN A 149 7.56 20.67 1.20
C GLN A 149 6.58 19.50 1.35
N VAL A 150 7.08 18.30 1.70
CA VAL A 150 6.20 17.12 1.86
C VAL A 150 5.44 17.18 3.18
N ILE A 151 6.06 17.69 4.25
CA ILE A 151 5.39 17.91 5.53
C ILE A 151 4.28 18.94 5.39
N GLU A 152 4.56 20.07 4.74
CA GLU A 152 3.55 21.11 4.48
C GLU A 152 2.41 20.56 3.63
N TYR A 153 2.74 19.82 2.57
CA TYR A 153 1.75 19.17 1.71
C TYR A 153 0.84 18.22 2.50
N LEU A 154 1.40 17.28 3.27
CA LEU A 154 0.63 16.30 4.04
C LEU A 154 -0.19 16.96 5.16
N ARG A 155 0.40 17.93 5.87
CA ARG A 155 -0.28 18.72 6.91
C ARG A 155 -1.49 19.47 6.36
N GLY A 156 -1.38 20.04 5.16
CA GLY A 156 -2.48 20.75 4.50
C GLY A 156 -3.72 19.88 4.28
N PHE A 157 -3.55 18.57 4.14
CA PHE A 157 -4.67 17.64 4.04
C PHE A 157 -5.13 17.11 5.39
N ASN A 158 -4.22 16.85 6.33
CA ASN A 158 -4.54 16.17 7.59
C ASN A 158 -4.07 16.98 8.82
N PRO A 159 -4.62 18.18 9.06
CA PRO A 159 -4.11 19.08 10.09
C PRO A 159 -4.33 18.59 11.53
N PHE A 160 -5.22 17.62 11.74
CA PHE A 160 -5.59 17.10 13.07
C PHE A 160 -4.88 15.80 13.45
N TYR A 161 -4.03 15.28 12.57
CA TYR A 161 -3.29 14.05 12.83
C TYR A 161 -1.97 14.34 13.51
N GLU A 162 -1.50 13.40 14.33
CA GLU A 162 -0.15 13.44 14.86
C GLU A 162 0.86 13.56 13.72
N ALA A 163 1.86 14.40 13.93
CA ALA A 163 2.78 14.78 12.88
C ALA A 163 3.54 13.55 12.35
N ILE A 164 4.11 12.74 13.26
CA ILE A 164 4.84 11.50 12.94
C ILE A 164 4.64 10.49 14.07
N THR A 165 4.26 9.28 13.71
CA THR A 165 4.28 8.12 14.62
C THR A 165 4.93 6.92 13.93
N PRO A 166 5.50 5.96 14.67
CA PRO A 166 5.81 4.64 14.12
C PRO A 166 4.59 4.07 13.40
N TYR A 167 4.82 3.27 12.36
CA TYR A 167 3.72 2.71 11.59
C TYR A 167 2.86 1.80 12.46
N ALA A 168 1.57 2.13 12.55
CA ALA A 168 0.53 1.27 13.04
C ALA A 168 -0.69 1.48 12.15
N TYR A 169 -1.32 0.40 11.71
CA TYR A 169 -2.45 0.47 10.79
C TYR A 169 -3.59 1.37 11.32
N GLY A 170 -3.82 1.36 12.64
CA GLY A 170 -4.82 2.21 13.30
C GLY A 170 -4.51 3.71 13.30
N ASN A 171 -3.27 4.10 12.99
CA ASN A 171 -2.87 5.51 12.94
C ASN A 171 -3.03 6.11 11.53
N VAL A 172 -3.23 5.28 10.50
CA VAL A 172 -3.44 5.72 9.12
C VAL A 172 -4.86 6.26 8.95
N ASN A 173 -4.99 7.43 8.31
CA ASN A 173 -6.26 8.01 7.91
C ASN A 173 -6.86 7.25 6.73
N ASN A 174 -7.55 6.15 7.02
CA ASN A 174 -8.19 5.29 6.01
C ASN A 174 -9.39 5.95 5.32
N ASP A 175 -9.97 7.02 5.89
CA ASP A 175 -11.05 7.78 5.23
C ASP A 175 -10.53 8.57 4.02
N ARG A 176 -9.22 8.90 4.03
CA ARG A 176 -8.58 9.71 2.99
C ARG A 176 -7.50 8.98 2.22
N THR A 177 -7.03 7.84 2.69
CA THR A 177 -6.03 7.03 2.01
C THR A 177 -6.62 5.64 1.81
N HIS A 178 -6.82 5.25 0.56
CA HIS A 178 -7.38 3.95 0.26
C HIS A 178 -6.39 2.86 0.66
N SER A 179 -6.88 1.80 1.32
CA SER A 179 -6.05 0.73 1.89
C SER A 179 -5.10 0.12 0.86
N ASP A 180 -5.56 -0.09 -0.37
CA ASP A 180 -4.73 -0.64 -1.45
C ASP A 180 -3.45 0.17 -1.74
N PHE A 181 -3.47 1.49 -1.55
CA PHE A 181 -2.31 2.35 -1.78
C PHE A 181 -1.35 2.34 -0.59
N THR A 182 -1.91 2.32 0.62
CA THR A 182 -1.14 2.05 1.85
C THR A 182 -0.43 0.70 1.73
N ASP A 183 -1.18 -0.35 1.41
CA ASP A 183 -0.66 -1.70 1.22
C ASP A 183 0.35 -1.76 0.07
N ALA A 184 0.13 -1.00 -1.01
CA ALA A 184 1.09 -0.93 -2.11
C ALA A 184 2.45 -0.34 -1.67
N VAL A 185 2.45 0.80 -0.95
CA VAL A 185 3.69 1.41 -0.44
C VAL A 185 4.41 0.45 0.52
N LEU A 186 3.66 -0.18 1.42
CA LEU A 186 4.25 -1.11 2.40
C LEU A 186 4.75 -2.39 1.74
N ALA A 187 4.04 -2.91 0.75
CA ALA A 187 4.45 -4.07 -0.03
C ALA A 187 5.73 -3.78 -0.84
N THR A 188 5.88 -2.56 -1.37
CA THR A 188 7.14 -2.17 -2.02
C THR A 188 8.29 -2.01 -1.03
N ALA A 189 8.02 -1.92 0.27
CA ALA A 189 9.01 -1.80 1.34
C ALA A 189 9.20 -3.09 2.15
N SER A 190 8.76 -4.25 1.61
CA SER A 190 8.77 -5.51 2.36
C SER A 190 10.17 -5.99 2.74
N ASP A 191 11.19 -5.55 2.03
CA ASP A 191 12.62 -5.86 2.25
C ASP A 191 13.36 -4.76 3.03
N LEU A 192 12.67 -3.71 3.44
CA LEU A 192 13.24 -2.61 4.21
C LEU A 192 13.08 -2.86 5.72
N PRO A 193 13.98 -2.30 6.56
CA PRO A 193 13.87 -2.40 8.02
C PRO A 193 12.54 -1.84 8.55
N GLU A 194 11.97 -2.47 9.58
CA GLU A 194 10.67 -2.02 10.13
C GLU A 194 10.68 -0.58 10.65
N ASN A 195 11.82 -0.13 11.19
CA ASN A 195 11.99 1.23 11.68
C ASN A 195 12.06 2.30 10.56
N CYS A 196 11.82 1.93 9.30
CA CYS A 196 11.61 2.88 8.20
C CYS A 196 10.14 3.21 7.94
N LYS A 197 9.20 2.48 8.55
CA LYS A 197 7.76 2.63 8.30
C LYS A 197 7.15 3.55 9.34
N TYR A 198 6.54 4.64 8.88
CA TYR A 198 5.90 5.64 9.73
C TYR A 198 4.49 5.99 9.23
N VAL A 199 3.74 6.67 10.08
CA VAL A 199 2.59 7.46 9.68
C VAL A 199 2.97 8.93 9.84
N VAL A 200 2.87 9.71 8.77
CA VAL A 200 3.19 11.15 8.75
C VAL A 200 1.92 11.91 8.40
N TYR A 201 1.38 12.68 9.36
CA TYR A 201 0.06 13.34 9.27
C TYR A 201 -1.04 12.40 8.74
N GLY A 202 -1.16 11.20 9.33
CA GLY A 202 -2.17 10.21 8.94
C GLY A 202 -1.90 9.48 7.62
N CYS A 203 -0.78 9.72 6.94
CA CYS A 203 -0.41 9.03 5.71
C CYS A 203 0.68 8.00 5.96
N ALA A 204 0.53 6.78 5.44
CA ALA A 204 1.60 5.78 5.48
C ALA A 204 2.81 6.29 4.69
N ALA A 205 3.99 6.27 5.31
CA ALA A 205 5.20 6.85 4.76
C ALA A 205 6.42 5.97 5.04
N LEU A 206 7.40 6.06 4.14
CA LEU A 206 8.72 5.48 4.32
C LEU A 206 9.72 6.61 4.62
N VAL A 207 10.42 6.46 5.73
CA VAL A 207 11.38 7.43 6.28
C VAL A 207 12.68 6.71 6.54
N HIS A 208 13.78 7.23 6.03
CA HIS A 208 15.07 6.62 6.33
C HIS A 208 15.44 6.91 7.80
N PRO A 209 15.73 5.90 8.64
CA PRO A 209 15.85 6.08 10.09
C PRO A 209 17.02 6.96 10.52
N VAL A 210 18.13 6.96 9.75
CA VAL A 210 19.33 7.74 10.06
C VAL A 210 19.22 9.18 9.56
N SER A 211 18.96 9.38 8.26
CA SER A 211 18.88 10.72 7.66
C SER A 211 17.55 11.43 7.90
N GLY A 212 16.50 10.73 8.31
CA GLY A 212 15.16 11.28 8.51
C GLY A 212 14.42 11.65 7.22
N VAL A 213 15.01 11.37 6.05
CA VAL A 213 14.41 11.70 4.74
C VAL A 213 13.15 10.88 4.51
N ILE A 214 12.03 11.57 4.24
CA ILE A 214 10.81 10.93 3.74
C ILE A 214 11.01 10.64 2.24
N PHE A 215 11.02 9.37 1.87
CA PHE A 215 11.29 8.95 0.50
C PHE A 215 10.12 8.23 -0.18
N ALA A 216 9.07 7.88 0.55
CA ALA A 216 7.80 7.48 -0.05
C ALA A 216 6.61 7.80 0.86
N PHE A 217 5.43 7.98 0.29
CA PHE A 217 4.17 8.01 1.05
C PHE A 217 2.96 7.67 0.19
N ALA A 218 1.92 7.14 0.82
CA ALA A 218 0.60 6.93 0.22
C ALA A 218 -0.34 8.08 0.60
N PHE A 219 -1.08 8.59 -0.37
CA PHE A 219 -2.05 9.66 -0.16
C PHE A 219 -3.19 9.54 -1.15
N SER A 220 -4.45 9.55 -0.67
CA SER A 220 -5.62 9.43 -1.54
C SER A 220 -5.58 8.14 -2.37
N MET A 221 -5.60 8.28 -3.70
CA MET A 221 -5.50 7.20 -4.68
C MET A 221 -4.15 7.25 -5.41
N ASP A 222 -3.09 7.65 -4.72
CA ASP A 222 -1.76 7.80 -5.31
C ASP A 222 -0.65 7.41 -4.32
N THR A 223 0.52 7.08 -4.86
CA THR A 223 1.74 6.83 -4.11
C THR A 223 2.85 7.73 -4.65
N ARG A 224 3.52 8.45 -3.76
CA ARG A 224 4.59 9.38 -4.13
C ARG A 224 5.91 8.86 -3.63
N HIS A 225 6.91 8.90 -4.50
CA HIS A 225 8.25 8.43 -4.17
C HIS A 225 9.28 9.47 -4.55
N ARG A 226 10.14 9.81 -3.60
CA ARG A 226 11.27 10.71 -3.80
C ARG A 226 12.43 9.92 -4.40
N MET A 227 13.08 10.50 -5.39
CA MET A 227 14.25 9.90 -6.04
C MET A 227 15.17 10.99 -6.62
N PRO A 228 16.43 10.68 -6.95
CA PRO A 228 17.32 11.60 -7.64
C PRO A 228 16.68 12.08 -8.94
N ALA A 229 16.86 13.37 -9.27
CA ALA A 229 16.25 13.99 -10.46
C ALA A 229 16.51 13.19 -11.74
N LYS A 230 17.74 12.72 -11.93
CA LYS A 230 18.11 11.89 -13.10
C LYS A 230 17.32 10.58 -13.17
N THR A 231 17.21 9.86 -12.05
CA THR A 231 16.46 8.60 -11.96
C THR A 231 14.97 8.83 -12.19
N LYS A 232 14.44 9.94 -11.67
CA LYS A 232 13.07 10.40 -11.90
C LYS A 232 12.80 10.62 -13.39
N ASP A 233 13.68 11.33 -14.07
CA ASP A 233 13.54 11.61 -15.50
C ASP A 233 13.63 10.33 -16.36
N GLU A 234 14.50 9.38 -15.98
CA GLU A 234 14.58 8.07 -16.62
C GLU A 234 13.28 7.26 -16.45
N ILE A 235 12.72 7.25 -15.25
CA ILE A 235 11.43 6.62 -14.93
C ILE A 235 10.29 7.27 -15.72
N ASP A 236 10.18 8.59 -15.68
CA ASP A 236 9.14 9.33 -16.41
C ASP A 236 9.23 9.06 -17.92
N THR A 237 10.45 9.08 -18.46
CA THR A 237 10.70 8.75 -19.88
C THR A 237 10.29 7.32 -20.22
N HIS A 238 10.53 6.36 -19.31
CA HIS A 238 10.10 4.98 -19.49
C HIS A 238 8.57 4.88 -19.53
N PHE A 239 7.87 5.39 -18.52
CA PHE A 239 6.41 5.31 -18.46
C PHE A 239 5.72 6.10 -19.57
N GLU A 240 6.25 7.27 -19.96
CA GLU A 240 5.77 7.97 -21.14
C GLU A 240 5.87 7.10 -22.40
N ARG A 241 7.00 6.42 -22.61
CA ARG A 241 7.18 5.53 -23.76
C ARG A 241 6.18 4.39 -23.75
N VAL A 242 5.98 3.77 -22.58
CA VAL A 242 5.07 2.64 -22.38
C VAL A 242 3.61 3.08 -22.62
N PHE A 243 3.15 4.14 -21.96
CA PHE A 243 1.74 4.58 -22.04
C PHE A 243 1.38 5.29 -23.35
N LEU A 244 2.29 6.08 -23.92
CA LEU A 244 2.02 6.84 -25.16
C LEU A 244 2.30 6.02 -26.44
N GLY A 245 2.73 4.77 -26.31
CA GLY A 245 2.95 3.86 -27.44
C GLY A 245 3.96 4.39 -28.45
N GLY A 246 4.96 5.14 -28.00
CA GLY A 246 6.00 5.72 -28.86
C GLY A 246 5.50 6.76 -29.88
N ARG A 247 4.29 7.32 -29.75
CA ARG A 247 3.85 8.42 -30.62
C ARG A 247 4.82 9.60 -30.47
N LYS A 248 5.51 9.93 -31.57
CA LYS A 248 6.58 10.93 -31.60
C LYS A 248 6.10 12.24 -30.96
N ARG A 249 6.90 12.71 -30.00
CA ARG A 249 6.73 13.85 -29.08
C ARG A 249 6.69 15.22 -29.78
N LYS A 250 6.05 15.36 -30.94
CA LYS A 250 6.22 16.56 -31.81
C LYS A 250 5.48 17.81 -31.31
N LYS A 251 4.88 17.81 -30.12
CA LYS A 251 4.12 18.98 -29.59
C LYS A 251 4.02 19.08 -28.06
N VAL A 252 4.78 18.31 -27.28
CA VAL A 252 4.65 18.29 -25.81
C VAL A 252 5.53 19.35 -25.13
N GLU A 253 6.67 19.73 -25.74
CA GLU A 253 7.60 20.73 -25.19
C GLU A 253 6.97 22.11 -24.92
N ALA A 254 5.96 22.51 -25.69
CA ALA A 254 5.27 23.78 -25.46
C ALA A 254 4.24 23.73 -24.32
N ARG A 255 3.76 22.52 -23.95
CA ARG A 255 2.77 22.33 -22.88
C ARG A 255 3.44 22.07 -21.53
N ASP A 256 4.63 21.48 -21.55
CA ASP A 256 5.42 21.20 -20.35
C ASP A 256 5.99 22.48 -19.70
N GLN A 257 6.23 23.53 -20.48
CA GLN A 257 6.68 24.83 -19.91
C GLN A 257 5.59 25.53 -19.09
N ASP A 258 4.32 25.40 -19.47
CA ASP A 258 3.20 25.93 -18.68
C ASP A 258 2.83 25.00 -17.50
N ALA A 259 2.97 23.69 -17.67
CA ALA A 259 2.83 22.73 -16.57
C ALA A 259 3.95 22.90 -15.51
N ALA A 260 5.16 23.27 -15.92
CA ALA A 260 6.27 23.57 -15.01
C ALA A 260 6.03 24.81 -14.15
N LYS A 261 5.17 25.75 -14.58
CA LYS A 261 4.74 26.90 -13.76
C LYS A 261 3.71 26.52 -12.70
N ASN A 262 2.97 25.43 -12.91
CA ASN A 262 2.08 24.81 -11.93
C ASN A 262 2.74 23.55 -11.34
N SER A 263 4.05 23.61 -11.08
CA SER A 263 4.78 22.46 -10.55
C SER A 263 4.12 21.98 -9.26
N HIS A 264 3.93 20.66 -9.16
CA HIS A 264 3.38 20.02 -7.98
C HIS A 264 4.07 20.54 -6.70
N PRO A 265 3.34 20.80 -5.61
CA PRO A 265 3.89 21.38 -4.37
C PRO A 265 5.06 20.60 -3.74
N LEU A 266 5.28 19.36 -4.16
CA LEU A 266 6.31 18.46 -3.62
C LEU A 266 7.70 18.67 -4.27
N GLY A 267 7.80 19.50 -5.31
CA GLY A 267 9.04 19.70 -6.06
C GLY A 267 9.25 18.65 -7.17
N ARG A 268 10.37 18.75 -7.88
CA ARG A 268 10.62 17.99 -9.14
C ARG A 268 11.04 16.53 -8.93
N ASN A 269 11.44 16.16 -7.72
CA ASN A 269 12.08 14.88 -7.42
C ASN A 269 11.10 13.78 -6.99
N TRP A 270 9.80 14.00 -7.19
CA TRP A 270 8.77 13.04 -6.81
C TRP A 270 8.14 12.41 -8.05
N SER A 271 8.10 11.08 -8.05
CA SER A 271 7.39 10.30 -9.06
C SER A 271 6.03 9.85 -8.53
N THR A 272 5.06 9.80 -9.44
CA THR A 272 3.68 9.32 -9.21
C THR A 272 3.47 7.89 -9.67
N TYR A 273 4.50 7.24 -10.24
CA TYR A 273 4.41 5.89 -10.78
C TYR A 273 4.65 4.80 -9.72
N GLY A 274 4.45 5.14 -8.44
CA GLY A 274 4.88 4.30 -7.32
C GLY A 274 4.29 2.90 -7.29
N LEU A 275 3.07 2.71 -7.77
CA LEU A 275 2.44 1.40 -7.88
C LEU A 275 3.23 0.43 -8.77
N HIS A 276 4.04 0.96 -9.67
CA HIS A 276 4.86 0.19 -10.61
C HIS A 276 6.29 -0.03 -10.12
N PHE A 277 6.64 0.38 -8.90
CA PHE A 277 7.99 0.14 -8.38
C PHE A 277 8.10 -1.23 -7.73
N THR A 278 9.27 -1.84 -7.84
CA THR A 278 9.59 -3.11 -7.17
C THR A 278 10.31 -2.84 -5.84
N PRO A 279 10.38 -3.85 -4.94
CA PRO A 279 11.20 -3.74 -3.73
C PRO A 279 12.68 -3.40 -4.03
N SER A 280 13.24 -3.91 -5.13
CA SER A 280 14.61 -3.57 -5.58
C SER A 280 14.83 -2.06 -5.73
N LEU A 281 13.90 -1.35 -6.37
CA LEU A 281 14.01 0.10 -6.51
C LEU A 281 13.90 0.81 -5.16
N MET A 282 13.01 0.34 -4.30
CA MET A 282 12.84 0.91 -2.95
C MET A 282 14.07 0.72 -2.09
N ARG A 283 14.73 -0.44 -2.17
CA ARG A 283 16.04 -0.69 -1.55
C ARG A 283 17.10 0.30 -2.03
N LYS A 284 17.17 0.55 -3.34
CA LYS A 284 18.11 1.54 -3.90
C LYS A 284 17.81 2.96 -3.44
N CYS A 285 16.53 3.35 -3.34
CA CYS A 285 16.12 4.64 -2.78
C CYS A 285 16.50 4.75 -1.30
N TYR A 286 16.23 3.72 -0.51
CA TYR A 286 16.62 3.65 0.90
C TYR A 286 18.13 3.83 1.05
N ASP A 287 18.93 3.06 0.30
CA ASP A 287 20.40 3.13 0.37
C ASP A 287 20.92 4.49 -0.08
N TYR A 288 20.30 5.10 -1.09
CA TYR A 288 20.68 6.43 -1.57
C TYR A 288 20.47 7.49 -0.49
N TYR A 289 19.30 7.51 0.16
CA TYR A 289 19.01 8.49 1.21
C TYR A 289 19.67 8.19 2.55
N GLY A 290 20.23 6.98 2.72
CA GLY A 290 21.04 6.62 3.88
C GLY A 290 22.51 7.04 3.80
N LYS A 291 23.02 7.34 2.61
CA LYS A 291 24.39 7.83 2.42
C LYS A 291 24.50 9.29 2.85
N GLN A 292 25.70 9.68 3.30
CA GLN A 292 26.01 11.09 3.52
C GLN A 292 25.93 11.84 2.18
N GLN A 293 25.35 13.05 2.19
CA GLN A 293 25.01 13.84 1.00
C GLN A 293 26.21 14.26 0.14
N ASP A 294 27.44 14.08 0.61
CA ASP A 294 28.67 14.37 -0.12
C ASP A 294 28.98 13.31 -1.20
N ASP A 295 28.45 12.10 -1.04
CA ASP A 295 28.45 11.11 -2.10
C ASP A 295 27.38 11.49 -3.14
N ASN A 296 27.83 11.97 -4.31
CA ASN A 296 27.03 12.17 -5.52
C ASN A 296 26.49 10.83 -6.07
N GLY A 297 25.82 10.04 -5.23
CA GLY A 297 25.28 8.74 -5.54
C GLY A 297 24.36 8.84 -6.74
N VAL A 298 24.46 7.86 -7.64
CA VAL A 298 23.52 7.68 -8.73
C VAL A 298 22.78 6.38 -8.46
N ILE A 299 21.45 6.44 -8.43
CA ILE A 299 20.65 5.23 -8.49
C ILE A 299 20.71 4.74 -9.93
N HIS A 300 21.38 3.60 -10.13
CA HIS A 300 21.40 2.91 -11.41
C HIS A 300 20.09 2.14 -11.58
N LEU A 301 19.22 2.66 -12.45
CA LEU A 301 17.94 2.07 -12.77
C LEU A 301 18.13 0.86 -13.71
N ASN A 302 17.80 -0.33 -13.24
CA ASN A 302 17.59 -1.51 -14.06
C ASN A 302 16.10 -1.67 -14.31
N VAL A 303 15.62 -1.23 -15.47
CA VAL A 303 14.19 -1.20 -15.82
C VAL A 303 13.49 -2.53 -15.59
N GLU A 304 14.15 -3.67 -15.85
CA GLU A 304 13.53 -4.99 -15.75
C GLU A 304 13.38 -5.48 -14.30
N GLU A 305 14.31 -5.08 -13.42
CA GLU A 305 14.32 -5.49 -12.02
C GLU A 305 13.63 -4.47 -11.10
N ASP A 306 13.73 -3.19 -11.44
CA ASP A 306 13.32 -2.05 -10.60
C ASP A 306 11.88 -1.60 -10.87
N LEU A 307 11.35 -1.88 -12.06
CA LEU A 307 10.00 -1.53 -12.46
C LEU A 307 9.19 -2.79 -12.73
N LYS A 308 7.99 -2.85 -12.12
CA LYS A 308 7.02 -3.89 -12.42
C LYS A 308 6.70 -3.82 -13.90
N LYS A 309 6.76 -4.97 -14.55
CA LYS A 309 6.31 -5.11 -15.94
C LYS A 309 4.87 -4.65 -16.02
N ILE A 310 4.61 -3.54 -16.70
CA ILE A 310 3.25 -3.11 -16.97
C ILE A 310 2.70 -4.08 -18.00
N GLU A 311 1.80 -4.95 -17.57
CA GLU A 311 0.90 -5.63 -18.47
C GLU A 311 -0.09 -4.58 -18.96
N LEU A 312 0.34 -3.82 -19.99
CA LEU A 312 -0.59 -2.97 -20.70
C LEU A 312 -1.70 -3.87 -21.21
N PRO A 313 -2.98 -3.45 -21.09
CA PRO A 313 -4.07 -4.17 -21.72
C PRO A 313 -3.67 -4.38 -23.17
N THR A 314 -3.52 -5.65 -23.53
CA THR A 314 -3.03 -6.06 -24.83
C THR A 314 -3.97 -5.48 -25.89
N PHE A 315 -3.51 -5.43 -27.14
CA PHE A 315 -4.40 -5.09 -28.25
C PHE A 315 -5.70 -5.92 -28.20
N PHE A 316 -5.62 -7.17 -27.73
CA PHE A 316 -6.77 -8.04 -27.52
C PHE A 316 -7.69 -7.57 -26.40
N ASP A 317 -7.18 -7.08 -25.27
CA ASP A 317 -8.03 -6.57 -24.19
C ASP A 317 -8.81 -5.33 -24.65
N LYS A 318 -8.16 -4.43 -25.41
CA LYS A 318 -8.86 -3.30 -26.03
C LYS A 318 -9.87 -3.73 -27.09
N LEU A 319 -9.55 -4.76 -27.87
CA LEU A 319 -10.47 -5.32 -28.85
C LEU A 319 -11.67 -5.98 -28.16
N ILE A 320 -11.45 -6.70 -27.07
CA ILE A 320 -12.50 -7.35 -26.27
C ILE A 320 -13.40 -6.30 -25.63
N ASP A 321 -12.84 -5.23 -25.06
CA ASP A 321 -13.64 -4.12 -24.52
C ASP A 321 -14.47 -3.44 -25.60
N TRP A 322 -13.88 -3.21 -26.79
CA TRP A 322 -14.60 -2.62 -27.91
C TRP A 322 -15.72 -3.52 -28.44
N VAL A 323 -15.45 -4.82 -28.60
CA VAL A 323 -16.44 -5.83 -29.00
C VAL A 323 -17.54 -5.93 -27.95
N SER A 324 -17.19 -5.94 -26.66
CA SER A 324 -18.16 -5.98 -25.56
C SER A 324 -19.04 -4.73 -25.55
N THR A 325 -18.47 -3.56 -25.77
CA THR A 325 -19.21 -2.29 -25.88
C THR A 325 -20.17 -2.33 -27.07
N LEU A 326 -19.73 -2.81 -28.24
CA LEU A 326 -20.60 -2.98 -29.40
C LEU A 326 -21.72 -3.99 -29.18
N LEU A 327 -21.41 -5.11 -28.53
CA LEU A 327 -22.41 -6.12 -28.16
C LEU A 327 -23.46 -5.53 -27.22
N PHE A 328 -23.03 -4.73 -26.24
CA PHE A 328 -23.92 -4.06 -25.29
C PHE A 328 -24.84 -3.07 -26.00
N ILE A 329 -24.31 -2.27 -26.93
CA ILE A 329 -25.10 -1.35 -27.76
C ILE A 329 -26.10 -2.12 -28.63
N LEU A 330 -25.70 -3.23 -29.23
CA LEU A 330 -26.60 -4.08 -30.04
C LEU A 330 -27.73 -4.68 -29.21
N VAL A 331 -27.41 -5.22 -28.02
CA VAL A 331 -28.41 -5.79 -27.10
C VAL A 331 -29.39 -4.72 -26.63
N PHE A 332 -28.90 -3.53 -26.23
CA PHE A 332 -29.76 -2.42 -25.84
C PHE A 332 -30.64 -1.93 -27.00
N SER A 333 -30.09 -1.86 -28.21
CA SER A 333 -30.85 -1.46 -29.40
C SER A 333 -31.95 -2.47 -29.74
N ALA A 334 -31.66 -3.77 -29.66
CA ALA A 334 -32.63 -4.83 -29.88
C ALA A 334 -33.73 -4.82 -28.81
N LEU A 335 -33.37 -4.61 -27.53
CA LEU A 335 -34.33 -4.47 -26.43
C LEU A 335 -35.24 -3.25 -26.64
N ALA A 336 -34.68 -2.10 -27.00
CA ALA A 336 -35.45 -0.90 -27.30
C ALA A 336 -36.42 -1.15 -28.47
N PHE A 337 -35.96 -1.80 -29.54
CA PHE A 337 -36.80 -2.14 -30.67
C PHE A 337 -37.95 -3.09 -30.28
N PHE A 338 -37.68 -4.08 -29.43
CA PHE A 338 -38.70 -4.97 -28.89
C PHE A 338 -39.74 -4.22 -28.06
N ILE A 339 -39.32 -3.27 -27.21
CA ILE A 339 -40.22 -2.42 -26.43
C ILE A 339 -41.10 -1.56 -27.36
N PHE A 340 -40.52 -0.91 -28.37
CA PHE A 340 -41.29 -0.13 -29.35
C PHE A 340 -42.29 -0.99 -30.13
N TYR A 341 -41.87 -2.19 -30.57
CA TYR A 341 -42.74 -3.14 -31.25
C TYR A 341 -43.89 -3.61 -30.35
N ALA A 342 -43.61 -3.88 -29.08
CA ALA A 342 -44.63 -4.24 -28.10
C ALA A 342 -45.63 -3.09 -27.89
N ILE A 343 -45.17 -1.84 -27.79
CA ILE A 343 -46.06 -0.67 -27.66
C ILE A 343 -46.94 -0.48 -28.91
N ASP A 344 -46.41 -0.73 -30.12
CA ASP A 344 -47.17 -0.61 -31.37
C ASP A 344 -48.22 -1.72 -31.52
N LYS A 345 -47.89 -2.96 -31.13
CA LYS A 345 -48.75 -4.13 -31.31
C LYS A 345 -49.75 -4.35 -30.18
N PHE A 346 -49.38 -4.04 -28.95
CA PHE A 346 -50.30 -4.14 -27.83
C PHE A 346 -51.06 -2.83 -27.69
N ARG A 347 -52.38 -2.88 -27.83
CA ARG A 347 -53.20 -1.76 -27.40
C ARG A 347 -52.96 -1.55 -25.91
N ILE A 348 -52.67 -0.31 -25.52
CA ILE A 348 -52.39 0.06 -24.11
C ILE A 348 -53.50 -0.45 -23.17
N SER A 349 -54.74 -0.57 -23.65
CA SER A 349 -55.86 -1.19 -22.92
C SER A 349 -55.56 -2.61 -22.45
N ASP A 350 -54.97 -3.46 -23.31
CA ASP A 350 -54.79 -4.89 -23.03
C ASP A 350 -53.69 -5.10 -21.98
N VAL A 351 -52.69 -4.21 -21.97
CA VAL A 351 -51.64 -4.18 -20.94
C VAL A 351 -52.21 -3.74 -19.60
N ILE A 352 -53.05 -2.70 -19.58
CA ILE A 352 -53.70 -2.22 -18.35
C ILE A 352 -54.62 -3.30 -17.76
N ASP A 353 -55.37 -4.01 -18.60
CA ASP A 353 -56.28 -5.07 -18.15
C ASP A 353 -55.51 -6.30 -17.64
N PHE A 354 -54.38 -6.65 -18.25
CA PHE A 354 -53.49 -7.69 -17.74
C PHE A 354 -52.99 -7.38 -16.32
N PHE A 355 -52.52 -6.16 -16.06
CA PHE A 355 -52.05 -5.76 -14.72
C PHE A 355 -53.19 -5.59 -13.71
N ARG A 356 -54.41 -5.24 -14.13
CA ARG A 356 -55.58 -5.23 -13.25
C ARG A 356 -55.99 -6.62 -12.77
N ASN A 357 -55.87 -7.64 -13.63
CA ASN A 357 -56.21 -9.03 -13.27
C ASN A 357 -55.14 -9.73 -12.40
N LEU A 358 -53.96 -9.13 -12.26
CA LEU A 358 -52.89 -9.61 -11.38
C LEU A 358 -53.03 -9.13 -9.93
N ARG A 359 -54.00 -8.26 -9.63
CA ARG A 359 -54.27 -7.67 -8.32
C ARG A 359 -55.60 -8.17 -7.79
#